data_AF-A0AAW2HIA9-F1
#
_entry.id   AF-A0AAW2HIA9-F1
#
_cell.length_a   1.000
_cell.length_b   1.000
_cell.length_c   1.000
_cell.angle_alpha   90.00
_cell.angle_beta   90.00
_cell.angle_gamma   90.00
#
_symmetry.space_group_name_H-M   'P 1'
#
loop_
_entity.id
_entity.type
_entity.pdbx_description
1 polymer ?
#
loop_
_entity_poly.entity_id
_entity_poly.type
_entity_poly.pdbx_seq_one_letter_code
_entity_poly.pdbx_strand_id
1 'polypeptide(L)'
;MPQSEKPPIGKKAARPAQARPSPQSDLPDCQYCGRHFAEDRIAKHQEICKKSSKTKRKPFDSVKQRVKGTEAEQFLKGGKLRGQPQPPSDPGRPLQKQVKAPQKDWRKTHEDFINSIRAAREYQASVSTTVQSRKPAGMRTSAVSRY
;
A
#
# COMPACT_ATOMS: atom_id res chain seq x y z
N MET A 1 -3.44 -7.21 34.73
CA MET A 1 -2.76 -6.68 33.52
C MET A 1 -3.13 -5.21 33.39
N PRO A 2 -2.24 -4.29 33.78
CA PRO A 2 -2.53 -2.85 33.73
C PRO A 2 -2.58 -2.38 32.27
N GLN A 3 -3.62 -1.62 31.94
CA GLN A 3 -3.86 -1.05 30.61
C GLN A 3 -2.88 0.10 30.38
N SER A 4 -2.03 -0.02 29.36
CA SER A 4 -1.13 1.04 28.91
C SER A 4 -1.86 2.00 27.98
N GLU A 5 -2.40 3.08 28.54
CA GLU A 5 -2.95 4.19 27.78
C GLU A 5 -1.83 4.93 27.03
N LYS A 6 -2.01 5.09 25.71
CA LYS A 6 -1.07 5.82 24.85
C LYS A 6 -1.22 7.34 25.08
N PRO A 7 -0.11 8.09 25.16
CA PRO A 7 -0.15 9.53 25.42
C PRO A 7 -0.79 10.31 24.25
N PRO A 8 -1.53 11.40 24.51
CA PRO A 8 -2.14 12.21 23.46
C PRO A 8 -1.05 12.96 22.67
N ILE A 9 -1.05 12.79 21.36
CA ILE A 9 -0.21 13.54 20.42
C ILE A 9 -0.63 15.02 20.52
N GLY A 10 0.20 15.83 21.18
CA GLY A 10 0.02 17.26 21.29
C GLY A 10 0.00 17.91 19.91
N LYS A 11 -1.13 18.52 19.55
CA LYS A 11 -1.27 19.38 18.38
C LYS A 11 -0.36 20.60 18.58
N LYS A 12 0.83 20.62 17.95
CA LYS A 12 1.61 21.85 17.88
C LYS A 12 0.83 22.85 17.03
N ALA A 13 0.50 24.01 17.61
CA ALA A 13 -0.14 25.10 16.92
C ALA A 13 0.69 25.51 15.69
N ALA A 14 0.06 25.48 14.51
CA ALA A 14 0.65 26.03 13.31
C ALA A 14 0.81 27.54 13.48
N ARG A 15 2.05 28.04 13.35
CA ARG A 15 2.30 29.48 13.24
C ARG A 15 1.47 30.02 12.06
N PRO A 16 0.74 31.15 12.20
CA PRO A 16 0.04 31.73 11.08
C PRO A 16 1.06 32.11 10.00
N ALA A 17 0.87 31.56 8.81
CA ALA A 17 1.63 31.90 7.63
C ALA A 17 1.35 33.37 7.31
N GLN A 18 2.31 34.24 7.65
CA GLN A 18 2.25 35.63 7.24
C GLN A 18 2.33 35.67 5.72
N ALA A 19 1.20 35.96 5.06
CA ALA A 19 1.16 36.26 3.65
C ALA A 19 1.86 37.60 3.45
N ARG A 20 3.18 37.55 3.17
CA ARG A 20 3.92 38.71 2.69
C ARG A 20 3.35 39.06 1.30
N PRO A 21 2.82 40.27 1.08
CA PRO A 21 2.55 40.73 -0.27
C PRO A 21 3.89 40.87 -0.98
N SER A 22 4.19 39.92 -1.85
CA SER A 22 5.38 39.97 -2.70
C SER A 22 5.11 40.93 -3.86
N PRO A 23 5.95 41.95 -4.11
CA PRO A 23 5.90 42.73 -5.34
C PRO A 23 6.31 41.79 -6.49
N GLN A 24 5.34 41.06 -7.04
CA GLN A 24 5.54 40.13 -8.16
C GLN A 24 5.22 40.79 -9.51
N SER A 25 4.88 42.08 -9.51
CA SER A 25 4.46 42.82 -10.71
C SER A 25 5.61 43.20 -11.63
N ASP A 26 6.83 43.34 -11.12
CA ASP A 26 7.95 43.96 -11.87
C ASP A 26 9.18 43.05 -12.05
N LEU A 27 9.06 41.76 -11.75
CA LEU A 27 10.18 40.82 -11.90
C LEU A 27 10.20 40.22 -13.31
N PRO A 28 11.37 40.13 -13.97
CA PRO A 28 11.47 39.47 -15.26
C PRO A 28 11.06 37.99 -15.18
N ASP A 29 10.41 37.52 -16.25
CA ASP A 29 9.93 36.15 -16.40
C ASP A 29 10.89 35.28 -17.23
N CYS A 30 10.92 33.98 -16.93
CA CYS A 30 11.69 33.02 -17.70
C CYS A 30 10.94 32.59 -18.96
N GLN A 31 11.53 32.85 -20.13
CA GLN A 31 11.00 32.48 -21.46
C GLN A 31 10.72 30.97 -21.65
N TYR A 32 11.30 30.09 -20.83
CA TYR A 32 11.10 28.63 -20.93
C TYR A 32 10.08 28.05 -19.96
N CYS A 33 9.79 28.73 -18.84
CA CYS A 33 8.89 28.18 -17.80
C CYS A 33 7.93 29.19 -17.17
N GLY A 34 7.94 30.47 -17.57
CA GLY A 34 7.02 31.52 -17.13
C GLY A 34 7.12 31.90 -15.65
N ARG A 35 8.17 31.47 -14.94
CA ARG A 35 8.39 31.84 -13.54
C ARG A 35 9.13 33.18 -13.44
N HIS A 36 8.71 34.02 -12.50
CA HIS A 36 9.33 35.32 -12.22
C HIS A 36 10.53 35.17 -11.28
N PHE A 37 11.65 35.84 -11.60
CA PHE A 37 12.87 35.84 -10.79
C PHE A 37 13.42 37.26 -10.62
N ALA A 38 14.23 37.48 -9.59
CA ALA A 38 15.02 38.71 -9.49
C ALA A 38 16.04 38.77 -10.64
N GLU A 39 16.38 39.98 -11.10
CA GLU A 39 17.30 40.24 -12.21
C GLU A 39 18.66 39.52 -12.03
N ASP A 40 19.19 39.46 -10.82
CA ASP A 40 20.47 38.78 -10.54
C ASP A 40 20.44 37.26 -10.82
N ARG A 41 19.26 36.64 -10.73
CA ARG A 41 19.10 35.17 -10.78
C ARG A 41 18.48 34.67 -12.08
N ILE A 42 17.82 35.55 -12.85
CA ILE A 42 17.14 35.20 -14.11
C ILE A 42 18.10 34.57 -15.12
N ALA A 43 19.31 35.12 -15.28
CA ALA A 43 20.29 34.67 -16.26
C ALA A 43 20.71 33.20 -16.02
N LYS A 44 21.16 32.89 -14.79
CA LYS A 44 21.52 31.52 -14.39
C LYS A 44 20.32 30.56 -14.48
N HIS A 45 19.13 31.05 -14.12
CA HIS A 45 17.92 30.28 -14.25
C HIS A 45 17.63 29.92 -15.71
N GLN A 46 17.70 30.88 -16.65
CA GLN A 46 17.42 30.65 -18.07
C GLN A 46 18.36 29.60 -18.67
N GLU A 47 19.66 29.65 -18.36
CA GLU A 47 20.63 28.65 -18.83
C GLU A 47 20.31 27.23 -18.37
N ILE A 48 19.95 27.05 -17.09
CA ILE A 48 19.60 25.74 -16.52
C ILE A 48 18.22 25.30 -16.99
N CYS A 49 17.26 26.22 -17.04
CA CYS A 49 15.89 25.94 -17.43
C CYS A 49 15.82 25.49 -18.89
N LYS A 50 16.61 26.08 -19.79
CA LYS A 50 16.74 25.63 -21.19
C LYS A 50 17.23 24.17 -21.29
N LYS A 51 18.20 23.78 -20.45
CA LYS A 51 18.74 22.41 -20.40
C LYS A 51 17.71 21.43 -19.80
N SER A 52 17.04 21.86 -18.73
CA SER A 52 16.06 21.03 -18.03
C SER A 52 14.75 20.85 -18.80
N SER A 53 14.31 21.86 -19.57
CA SER A 53 13.08 21.77 -20.36
C SER A 53 13.24 20.84 -21.56
N LYS A 54 14.45 20.76 -22.15
CA LYS A 54 14.75 19.88 -23.28
C LYS A 54 14.85 18.41 -22.88
N THR A 55 15.22 18.10 -21.64
CA THR A 55 15.42 16.72 -21.17
C THR A 55 14.29 16.27 -20.24
N LYS A 56 13.35 15.46 -20.76
CA LYS A 56 12.40 14.70 -19.93
C LYS A 56 13.15 13.57 -19.20
N ARG A 57 13.52 13.80 -17.95
CA ARG A 57 14.17 12.78 -17.11
C ARG A 57 13.19 11.65 -16.81
N LYS A 58 13.69 10.41 -16.78
CA LYS A 58 12.89 9.25 -16.38
C LYS A 58 12.38 9.44 -14.95
N PRO A 59 11.12 9.11 -14.64
CA PRO A 59 10.61 9.15 -13.27
C PRO A 59 11.51 8.34 -12.34
N PHE A 60 11.92 8.96 -11.24
CA PHE A 60 12.72 8.30 -10.23
C PHE A 60 11.84 7.33 -9.44
N ASP A 61 12.16 6.04 -9.54
CA ASP A 61 11.45 5.00 -8.81
C ASP A 61 12.07 4.87 -7.41
N SER A 62 11.45 5.56 -6.45
CA SER A 62 11.93 5.61 -5.06
C SER A 62 12.03 4.22 -4.43
N VAL A 63 11.19 3.27 -4.83
CA VAL A 63 11.20 1.94 -4.20
C VAL A 63 12.35 1.13 -4.74
N LYS A 64 12.59 1.16 -6.05
CA LYS A 64 13.80 0.54 -6.63
C LYS A 64 15.06 1.08 -5.96
N GLN A 65 15.10 2.38 -5.68
CA GLN A 65 16.30 3.01 -5.13
C GLN A 65 16.48 2.72 -3.63
N ARG A 66 15.39 2.58 -2.88
CA ARG A 66 15.43 2.14 -1.48
C ARG A 66 15.86 0.68 -1.34
N VAL A 67 15.45 -0.15 -2.30
CA VAL A 67 15.60 -1.60 -2.22
C VAL A 67 16.89 -2.08 -2.91
N LYS A 68 17.47 -1.28 -3.80
CA LYS A 68 18.74 -1.58 -4.46
C LYS A 68 19.82 -1.91 -3.42
N GLY A 69 20.43 -3.09 -3.54
CA GLY A 69 21.47 -3.55 -2.62
C GLY A 69 20.96 -4.12 -1.29
N THR A 70 19.65 -4.27 -1.13
CA THR A 70 19.05 -4.99 0.01
C THR A 70 18.55 -6.37 -0.43
N GLU A 71 18.43 -7.30 0.51
CA GLU A 71 17.83 -8.63 0.26
C GLU A 71 16.40 -8.55 -0.32
N ALA A 72 15.70 -7.43 -0.07
CA ALA A 72 14.38 -7.15 -0.60
C ALA A 72 14.36 -6.94 -2.14
N GLU A 73 15.52 -6.78 -2.79
CA GLU A 73 15.64 -6.58 -4.25
C GLU A 73 15.08 -7.78 -5.03
N GLN A 74 15.25 -8.98 -4.51
CA GLN A 74 14.76 -10.21 -5.12
C GLN A 74 13.22 -10.24 -5.20
N PHE A 75 12.55 -9.57 -4.28
CA PHE A 75 11.09 -9.58 -4.15
C PHE A 75 10.38 -8.50 -4.99
N LEU A 76 11.11 -7.57 -5.60
CA LEU A 76 10.53 -6.54 -6.49
C LEU A 76 10.21 -7.04 -7.90
N LYS A 77 10.73 -8.21 -8.30
CA LYS A 77 10.61 -8.78 -9.65
C LYS A 77 9.15 -9.16 -10.03
N GLY A 78 8.22 -9.13 -9.07
CA GLY A 78 6.79 -9.41 -9.25
C GLY A 78 5.88 -8.21 -9.53
N GLY A 79 6.42 -7.00 -9.65
CA GLY A 79 5.70 -5.86 -10.27
C GLY A 79 4.39 -5.43 -9.59
N LYS A 80 4.24 -5.59 -8.27
CA LYS A 80 3.15 -4.93 -7.52
C LYS A 80 3.64 -4.40 -6.18
N LEU A 81 4.10 -3.18 -6.21
CA LEU A 81 3.94 -2.28 -5.07
C LEU A 81 2.58 -1.61 -5.26
N ARG A 82 1.64 -1.92 -4.37
CA ARG A 82 0.34 -1.25 -4.33
C ARG A 82 0.59 0.26 -4.14
N GLY A 83 0.13 1.09 -5.09
CA GLY A 83 0.09 2.55 -4.88
C GLY A 83 0.61 3.45 -6.00
N GLN A 84 0.84 2.96 -7.24
CA GLN A 84 1.12 3.86 -8.38
C GLN A 84 -0.17 4.21 -9.13
N PRO A 85 -0.73 5.44 -9.00
CA PRO A 85 -1.66 5.95 -9.99
C PRO A 85 -0.89 6.22 -11.29
N GLN A 86 -1.31 5.59 -12.38
CA GLN A 86 -0.80 5.90 -13.72
C GLN A 86 -1.23 7.34 -14.08
N PRO A 87 -0.35 8.18 -14.65
CA PRO A 87 -0.78 9.45 -15.22
C PRO A 87 -1.70 9.17 -16.44
N PRO A 88 -2.77 9.97 -16.68
CA PRO A 88 -3.58 9.82 -17.89
C PRO A 88 -2.73 10.14 -19.11
N SER A 89 -2.38 9.12 -19.89
CA SER A 89 -1.66 9.28 -21.15
C SER A 89 -2.64 9.50 -22.31
N ASP A 90 -2.55 10.68 -22.91
CA ASP A 90 -3.00 11.10 -24.26
C ASP A 90 -4.50 11.07 -24.65
N PRO A 91 -5.08 12.18 -25.16
CA PRO A 91 -6.48 12.28 -25.57
C PRO A 91 -6.74 11.77 -27.00
N GLY A 92 -6.08 10.69 -27.44
CA GLY A 92 -6.11 10.29 -28.87
C GLY A 92 -5.94 8.81 -29.19
N ARG A 93 -5.97 7.89 -28.20
CA ARG A 93 -5.79 6.45 -28.47
C ARG A 93 -7.15 5.71 -28.48
N PRO A 94 -7.52 4.95 -29.53
CA PRO A 94 -8.73 4.16 -29.52
C PRO A 94 -8.69 3.13 -28.39
N LEU A 95 -9.76 3.10 -27.61
CA LEU A 95 -9.97 2.31 -26.39
C LEU A 95 -9.96 0.81 -26.70
N GLN A 96 -8.76 0.23 -26.87
CA GLN A 96 -8.62 -1.21 -27.05
C GLN A 96 -8.84 -1.90 -25.69
N LYS A 97 -9.99 -2.57 -25.59
CA LYS A 97 -10.50 -3.46 -24.53
C LYS A 97 -9.56 -3.62 -23.32
N GLN A 98 -10.00 -3.00 -22.23
CA GLN A 98 -9.52 -3.23 -20.88
C GLN A 98 -9.61 -4.73 -20.55
N VAL A 99 -8.51 -5.46 -20.62
CA VAL A 99 -8.38 -6.74 -19.92
C VAL A 99 -8.40 -6.38 -18.43
N LYS A 100 -9.59 -6.47 -17.82
CA LYS A 100 -9.77 -6.20 -16.40
C LYS A 100 -8.79 -7.07 -15.62
N ALA A 101 -7.86 -6.43 -14.91
CA ALA A 101 -7.01 -7.11 -13.94
C ALA A 101 -7.89 -7.94 -12.99
N PRO A 102 -7.46 -9.13 -12.55
CA PRO A 102 -8.24 -9.93 -11.60
C PRO A 102 -8.45 -9.09 -10.34
N GLN A 103 -9.67 -8.60 -10.16
CA GLN A 103 -10.05 -7.95 -8.92
C GLN A 103 -10.02 -9.04 -7.85
N LYS A 104 -9.40 -8.73 -6.71
CA LYS A 104 -9.49 -9.59 -5.55
C LYS A 104 -10.92 -9.44 -5.03
N ASP A 105 -11.82 -10.30 -5.51
CA ASP A 105 -13.23 -10.30 -5.14
C ASP A 105 -13.35 -10.70 -3.67
N TRP A 106 -13.30 -9.70 -2.78
CA TRP A 106 -13.26 -9.92 -1.33
C TRP A 106 -14.47 -10.74 -0.85
N ARG A 107 -15.62 -10.59 -1.52
CA ARG A 107 -16.84 -11.38 -1.27
C ARG A 107 -16.60 -12.87 -1.49
N LYS A 108 -15.95 -13.25 -2.58
CA LYS A 108 -15.62 -14.64 -2.88
C LYS A 108 -14.69 -15.23 -1.82
N THR A 109 -13.65 -14.50 -1.44
CA THR A 109 -12.75 -14.96 -0.36
C THR A 109 -13.44 -15.05 1.01
N HIS A 110 -14.46 -14.23 1.27
CA HIS A 110 -15.25 -14.28 2.49
C HIS A 110 -16.22 -15.47 2.50
N GLU A 111 -16.89 -15.71 1.38
CA GLU A 111 -17.76 -16.88 1.18
C GLU A 111 -16.96 -18.18 1.31
N ASP A 112 -15.78 -18.28 0.69
CA ASP A 112 -14.89 -19.44 0.80
C ASP A 112 -14.47 -19.70 2.26
N PHE A 113 -14.18 -18.64 3.03
CA PHE A 113 -13.86 -18.75 4.45
C PHE A 113 -15.06 -19.24 5.27
N ILE A 114 -16.26 -18.67 5.07
CA ILE A 114 -17.49 -19.12 5.76
C ILE A 114 -17.79 -20.57 5.44
N ASN A 115 -17.69 -20.97 4.17
CA ASN A 115 -17.93 -22.33 3.71
C ASN A 115 -16.94 -23.31 4.36
N SER A 116 -15.65 -22.93 4.45
CA SER A 116 -14.65 -23.73 5.15
C SER A 116 -14.99 -23.93 6.63
N ILE A 117 -15.43 -22.88 7.34
CA ILE A 117 -15.84 -22.99 8.76
C ILE A 117 -17.08 -23.89 8.91
N ARG A 118 -18.07 -23.77 8.03
CA ARG A 118 -19.27 -24.63 8.07
C ARG A 118 -18.92 -26.10 7.82
N ALA A 119 -18.17 -26.38 6.77
CA ALA A 119 -17.73 -27.73 6.44
C ALA A 119 -16.88 -28.36 7.56
N ALA A 120 -15.99 -27.58 8.18
CA ALA A 120 -15.20 -28.06 9.32
C ALA A 120 -16.08 -28.43 10.52
N ARG A 121 -17.10 -27.62 10.83
CA ARG A 121 -18.06 -27.91 11.91
C ARG A 121 -18.90 -29.16 11.62
N GLU A 122 -19.35 -29.34 10.38
CA GLU A 122 -20.09 -30.53 9.95
C GLU A 122 -19.22 -31.79 10.02
N TYR A 123 -17.96 -31.71 9.59
CA TYR A 123 -17.01 -32.81 9.71
C TYR A 123 -16.73 -33.17 11.17
N GLN A 124 -16.56 -32.17 12.04
CA GLN A 124 -16.39 -32.43 13.47
C GLN A 124 -17.64 -33.08 14.09
N ALA A 125 -18.84 -32.68 13.69
CA ALA A 125 -20.08 -33.28 14.17
C ALA A 125 -20.26 -34.74 13.69
N SER A 126 -19.88 -35.04 12.44
CA SER A 126 -19.96 -36.42 11.91
C SER A 126 -18.89 -37.33 12.52
N VAL A 127 -17.67 -36.82 12.70
CA VAL A 127 -16.59 -37.55 13.38
C VAL A 127 -16.92 -37.74 14.87
N SER A 128 -17.45 -36.74 15.56
CA SER A 128 -17.84 -36.90 16.97
C SER A 128 -18.94 -37.95 17.14
N THR A 129 -19.93 -37.97 16.23
CA THR A 129 -20.99 -38.98 16.21
C THR A 129 -20.43 -40.38 15.93
N THR A 130 -19.50 -40.50 14.98
CA THR A 130 -18.86 -41.77 14.62
C THR A 130 -17.95 -42.29 15.73
N VAL A 131 -17.22 -41.40 16.43
CA VAL A 131 -16.37 -41.74 17.58
C VAL A 131 -17.22 -42.11 18.80
N GLN A 132 -18.39 -41.49 19.01
CA GLN A 132 -19.33 -41.91 20.05
C GLN A 132 -19.94 -43.29 19.80
N SER A 133 -20.17 -43.65 18.54
CA SER A 133 -20.66 -44.99 18.17
C SER A 133 -19.58 -46.07 18.31
N ARG A 134 -18.29 -45.70 18.22
CA ARG A 134 -17.14 -46.58 18.50
C ARG A 134 -16.67 -46.53 19.96
N LYS A 135 -17.57 -46.26 20.93
CA LYS A 135 -17.25 -46.56 22.34
C LYS A 135 -17.09 -48.08 22.48
N PRO A 136 -15.90 -48.61 22.85
CA PRO A 136 -15.80 -50.02 23.18
C PRO A 136 -16.68 -50.27 24.41
N ALA A 137 -17.68 -51.13 24.26
CA ALA A 137 -18.44 -51.65 25.38
C ALA A 137 -17.51 -52.49 26.26
N GLY A 138 -17.16 -51.97 27.43
CA GLY A 138 -16.61 -52.75 28.54
C GLY A 138 -15.12 -53.09 28.47
N MET A 139 -14.28 -52.23 29.03
CA MET A 139 -13.11 -52.68 29.79
C MET A 139 -13.32 -52.28 31.25
N ARG A 140 -13.99 -53.16 32.01
CA ARG A 140 -14.02 -53.07 33.47
C ARG A 140 -12.62 -53.42 33.95
N THR A 141 -11.82 -52.44 34.34
CA THR A 141 -10.57 -52.70 35.04
C THR A 141 -10.90 -53.22 36.43
N SER A 142 -10.76 -54.53 36.66
CA SER A 142 -10.82 -55.11 38.00
C SER A 142 -9.70 -54.51 38.84
N ALA A 143 -10.06 -53.69 39.82
CA ALA A 143 -9.17 -53.28 40.89
C ALA A 143 -8.86 -54.50 41.76
N VAL A 144 -7.64 -55.04 41.63
CA VAL A 144 -7.10 -56.00 42.60
C VAL A 144 -6.82 -55.21 43.88
N SER A 145 -7.72 -55.34 44.85
CA SER A 145 -7.54 -54.87 46.22
C SER A 145 -6.33 -55.60 46.80
N ARG A 146 -5.23 -54.87 46.99
CA ARG A 146 -4.10 -55.37 47.79
C ARG A 146 -4.39 -55.09 49.25
N TYR A 147 -4.28 -56.16 50.05
CA TYR A 147 -4.19 -56.12 51.51
C TYR A 147 -2.99 -55.30 51.98
#